data_AF-A0A6A5AF38-F1
#
_entry.id   AF-A0A6A5AF38-F1
#
_cell.length_a   1.000
_cell.length_b   1.000
_cell.length_c   1.000
_cell.angle_alpha   90.00
_cell.angle_beta   90.00
_cell.angle_gamma   90.00
#
_symmetry.space_group_name_H-M   'P 1'
#
loop_
_entity.id
_entity.type
_entity.pdbx_description
1 polymer ?
#
loop_
_entity_poly.entity_id
_entity_poly.type
_entity_poly.pdbx_seq_one_letter_code
_entity_poly.pdbx_strand_id
1 'polypeptide(L)'
;MIEKVSTGKVSCDQAVFMKAGMFYDSVKDNSMSNATAGGICVTIGFCMLVFSLVSLVHMLTKLFRGSAQNLIRKMLNFNGYLNIIIGTAITFCVHSSTVVTSTLTPMAGLGLVSLEQVYPIVIGANLGTTVTAMLASWVSGQSDAVAIALVHFWFNMWGILLFYPVPMTR
;
A
#
# COMPACT_ATOMS: atom_id res chain seq x y z
N MET A 1 2.20 5.72 -24.96
CA MET A 1 0.88 6.09 -25.53
C MET A 1 0.20 7.11 -24.63
N ILE A 2 0.05 6.83 -23.33
CA ILE A 2 -0.43 7.77 -22.30
C ILE A 2 0.36 9.10 -22.32
N GLU A 3 1.68 9.02 -22.41
CA GLU A 3 2.56 10.21 -22.51
C GLU A 3 2.33 11.03 -23.79
N LYS A 4 1.95 10.38 -24.91
CA LYS A 4 1.66 11.06 -26.19
C LYS A 4 0.28 11.73 -26.21
N VAL A 5 -0.66 11.22 -25.43
CA VAL A 5 -1.98 11.84 -25.19
C VAL A 5 -1.84 13.01 -24.21
N SER A 6 -1.06 12.83 -23.14
CA SER A 6 -0.78 13.89 -22.14
C SER A 6 0.00 15.08 -22.71
N THR A 7 0.75 14.89 -23.79
CA THR A 7 1.51 15.97 -24.47
C THR A 7 0.74 16.61 -25.63
N GLY A 8 -0.54 16.26 -25.83
CA GLY A 8 -1.42 16.84 -26.85
C GLY A 8 -1.06 16.48 -28.30
N LYS A 9 -0.11 15.56 -28.51
CA LYS A 9 0.34 15.13 -29.85
C LYS A 9 -0.62 14.14 -30.52
N VAL A 10 -1.59 13.59 -29.77
CA VAL A 10 -2.59 12.64 -30.26
C VAL A 10 -3.93 12.96 -29.60
N SER A 11 -4.97 13.22 -30.42
CA SER A 11 -6.34 13.40 -29.93
C SER A 11 -6.89 12.05 -29.44
N CYS A 12 -7.60 12.04 -28.30
CA CYS A 12 -8.16 10.82 -27.68
C CYS A 12 -9.04 9.99 -28.62
N ASP A 13 -9.57 10.59 -29.69
CA ASP A 13 -10.42 9.94 -30.69
C ASP A 13 -9.68 8.88 -31.53
N GLN A 14 -8.36 9.02 -31.71
CA GLN A 14 -7.52 8.03 -32.41
C GLN A 14 -6.73 7.11 -31.47
N ALA A 15 -6.88 7.27 -30.16
CA ALA A 15 -6.19 6.45 -29.18
C ALA A 15 -6.97 5.15 -28.93
N VAL A 16 -6.61 4.09 -29.65
CA VAL A 16 -7.06 2.73 -29.31
C VAL A 16 -6.37 2.32 -28.00
N PHE A 17 -7.03 2.57 -26.86
CA PHE A 17 -6.51 2.28 -25.52
C PHE A 17 -6.39 0.77 -25.24
N MET A 18 -7.22 -0.06 -25.86
CA MET A 18 -7.16 -1.51 -25.72
C MET A 18 -6.33 -2.11 -26.85
N LYS A 19 -5.10 -2.54 -26.53
CA LYS A 19 -4.20 -3.26 -27.45
C LYS A 19 -4.36 -4.79 -27.35
N ALA A 20 -4.97 -5.26 -26.26
CA ALA A 20 -5.35 -6.63 -25.95
C ALA A 20 -6.28 -6.61 -24.71
N GLY A 21 -7.10 -7.64 -24.51
CA GLY A 21 -7.95 -7.76 -23.31
C GLY A 21 -9.29 -8.43 -23.56
N MET A 22 -10.01 -8.73 -22.49
CA MET A 22 -11.28 -9.48 -22.52
C MET A 22 -12.40 -8.78 -23.32
N PHE A 23 -12.29 -7.46 -23.53
CA PHE A 23 -13.24 -6.64 -24.29
C PHE A 23 -12.68 -6.12 -25.63
N TYR A 24 -11.49 -6.60 -26.04
CA TYR A 24 -10.82 -6.12 -27.27
C TYR A 24 -11.63 -6.42 -28.53
N ASP A 25 -12.12 -7.65 -28.69
CA ASP A 25 -12.91 -8.03 -29.86
C ASP A 25 -14.30 -7.36 -29.86
N SER A 26 -14.96 -7.22 -28.70
CA SER A 26 -16.27 -6.53 -28.59
C SER A 26 -16.23 -5.02 -28.89
N VAL A 27 -15.08 -4.37 -28.67
CA VAL A 27 -14.86 -2.96 -29.03
C VAL A 27 -14.46 -2.81 -30.49
N LYS A 28 -13.69 -3.77 -31.03
CA LYS A 28 -13.30 -3.80 -32.44
C LYS A 28 -14.48 -4.03 -33.38
N ASP A 29 -15.48 -4.82 -32.96
CA ASP A 29 -16.69 -5.11 -33.72
C ASP A 29 -17.79 -4.03 -33.61
N ASN A 30 -17.47 -2.84 -33.06
CA ASN A 30 -18.42 -1.72 -32.80
C ASN A 30 -19.64 -2.08 -31.95
N SER A 31 -19.65 -3.23 -31.27
CA SER A 31 -20.74 -3.66 -30.41
C SER A 31 -20.78 -2.88 -29.08
N MET A 32 -19.63 -2.38 -28.62
CA MET A 32 -19.52 -1.61 -27.37
C MET A 32 -18.63 -0.37 -27.54
N SER A 33 -19.09 0.77 -27.01
CA SER A 33 -18.30 2.00 -26.95
C SER A 33 -17.13 1.88 -25.96
N ASN A 34 -15.99 2.50 -26.29
CA ASN A 34 -14.79 2.58 -25.45
C ASN A 34 -15.11 3.10 -24.02
N ALA A 35 -16.06 4.03 -23.90
CA ALA A 35 -16.50 4.56 -22.61
C ALA A 35 -17.20 3.50 -21.75
N THR A 36 -18.04 2.67 -22.37
CA THR A 36 -18.79 1.60 -21.69
C THR A 36 -17.87 0.47 -21.24
N ALA A 37 -16.93 0.05 -22.10
CA ALA A 37 -15.93 -0.97 -21.77
C ALA A 37 -15.02 -0.50 -20.61
N GLY A 38 -14.58 0.77 -20.64
CA GLY A 38 -13.82 1.38 -19.56
C GLY A 38 -14.61 1.43 -18.25
N GLY A 39 -15.88 1.85 -18.28
CA GLY A 39 -16.75 1.92 -17.10
C GLY A 39 -16.98 0.56 -16.43
N ILE A 40 -17.22 -0.49 -17.22
CA ILE A 40 -17.38 -1.85 -16.72
C ILE A 40 -16.09 -2.33 -16.05
N CYS A 41 -14.94 -2.12 -16.69
CA CYS A 41 -13.65 -2.55 -16.17
C CYS A 41 -13.31 -1.87 -14.82
N VAL A 42 -13.56 -0.56 -14.70
CA VAL A 42 -13.33 0.19 -13.46
C VAL A 42 -14.26 -0.29 -12.35
N THR A 43 -15.53 -0.51 -12.66
CA THR A 43 -16.53 -0.98 -11.68
C THR A 43 -16.16 -2.36 -11.13
N ILE A 44 -15.84 -3.31 -12.02
CA ILE A 44 -15.42 -4.67 -11.63
C ILE A 44 -14.12 -4.61 -10.82
N GLY A 45 -13.13 -3.83 -11.27
CA GLY A 45 -11.87 -3.67 -10.57
C GLY A 45 -12.05 -3.10 -9.16
N PHE A 46 -12.90 -2.10 -9.00
CA PHE A 46 -13.22 -1.52 -7.70
C PHE A 46 -13.90 -2.54 -6.77
N CYS A 47 -14.91 -3.28 -7.26
CA CYS A 47 -15.58 -4.32 -6.49
C CYS A 47 -14.62 -5.43 -6.06
N MET A 48 -13.74 -5.89 -6.96
CA MET A 48 -12.72 -6.90 -6.64
C MET A 48 -11.72 -6.40 -5.58
N LEU A 49 -11.28 -5.14 -5.68
CA LEU A 49 -10.35 -4.53 -4.73
C LEU A 49 -10.98 -4.49 -3.33
N VAL A 50 -12.21 -3.99 -3.22
CA VAL A 50 -12.94 -3.92 -1.96
C VAL A 50 -13.16 -5.32 -1.37
N PHE A 51 -13.59 -6.30 -2.19
CA PHE A 51 -13.79 -7.67 -1.73
C PHE A 51 -12.49 -8.31 -1.23
N SER A 52 -11.39 -8.14 -1.95
CA SER A 52 -10.07 -8.64 -1.56
C SER A 52 -9.64 -8.07 -0.21
N LEU A 53 -9.80 -6.76 -0.01
CA LEU A 53 -9.43 -6.08 1.22
C LEU A 53 -10.26 -6.56 2.42
N VAL A 54 -11.58 -6.72 2.25
CA VAL A 54 -12.47 -7.25 3.30
C VAL A 54 -12.13 -8.71 3.63
N SER A 55 -11.88 -9.55 2.62
CA SER A 55 -11.51 -10.96 2.80
C SER A 55 -10.20 -11.11 3.55
N LEU A 56 -9.18 -10.31 3.19
CA LEU A 56 -7.89 -10.28 3.87
C LEU A 56 -8.04 -9.92 5.36
N VAL A 57 -8.82 -8.87 5.66
CA VAL A 57 -9.10 -8.47 7.05
C VAL A 57 -9.82 -9.58 7.82
N HIS A 58 -10.77 -10.27 7.19
CA HIS A 58 -11.49 -11.37 7.83
C HIS A 58 -10.59 -12.57 8.12
N MET A 59 -9.71 -12.96 7.17
CA MET A 59 -8.74 -14.04 7.37
C MET A 59 -7.69 -13.68 8.42
N LEU A 60 -7.17 -12.45 8.41
CA LEU A 60 -6.26 -11.96 9.46
C LEU A 60 -6.95 -11.96 10.82
N THR A 61 -8.20 -11.49 10.92
CA THR A 61 -8.93 -11.54 12.19
C THR A 61 -9.13 -12.97 12.69
N LYS A 62 -9.25 -13.96 11.81
CA LYS A 62 -9.31 -15.39 12.18
C LYS A 62 -7.94 -15.97 12.56
N LEU A 63 -6.89 -15.68 11.80
CA LEU A 63 -5.50 -16.10 12.07
C LEU A 63 -4.97 -15.52 13.39
N PHE A 64 -5.33 -14.27 13.67
CA PHE A 64 -4.96 -13.55 14.88
C PHE A 64 -6.01 -13.68 15.98
N ARG A 65 -7.00 -14.57 15.86
CA ARG A 65 -7.83 -15.01 16.99
C ARG A 65 -7.29 -16.36 17.47
N GLY A 66 -6.40 -16.36 18.45
CA GLY A 66 -5.79 -17.58 18.99
C GLY A 66 -4.40 -17.39 19.62
N SER A 67 -3.62 -18.48 19.72
CA SER A 67 -2.30 -18.55 20.36
C SER A 67 -1.28 -17.52 19.82
N ALA A 68 -1.43 -17.11 18.55
CA ALA A 68 -0.65 -16.03 17.95
C ALA A 68 -0.82 -14.68 18.67
N GLN A 69 -2.00 -14.37 19.24
CA GLN A 69 -2.18 -13.14 20.02
C GLN A 69 -1.31 -13.10 21.26
N ASN A 70 -1.14 -14.23 21.94
CA ASN A 70 -0.31 -14.28 23.13
C ASN A 70 1.18 -14.20 22.78
N LEU A 71 1.59 -14.79 21.66
CA LEU A 71 2.95 -14.68 21.14
C LEU A 71 3.25 -13.24 20.68
N ILE A 72 2.34 -12.65 19.92
CA ILE A 72 2.42 -11.26 19.46
C ILE A 72 2.34 -10.29 20.63
N ARG A 73 1.47 -10.51 21.63
CA ARG A 73 1.42 -9.67 22.84
C ARG A 73 2.68 -9.78 23.70
N LYS A 74 3.34 -10.95 23.73
CA LYS A 74 4.66 -11.11 24.37
C LYS A 74 5.76 -10.40 23.59
N MET A 75 5.74 -10.48 22.26
CA MET A 75 6.70 -9.80 21.37
C MET A 75 6.47 -8.28 21.30
N LEU A 76 5.22 -7.82 21.35
CA LEU A 76 4.81 -6.41 21.34
C LEU A 76 4.83 -5.77 22.75
N ASN A 77 5.03 -6.55 23.81
CA ASN A 77 5.35 -6.04 25.16
C ASN A 77 6.80 -5.57 25.28
N PHE A 78 7.63 -5.79 24.25
CA PHE A 78 8.98 -5.27 24.20
C PHE A 78 9.00 -3.77 23.88
N ASN A 79 10.21 -3.21 23.94
CA ASN A 79 10.55 -1.84 23.56
C ASN A 79 9.85 -1.42 22.26
N GLY A 80 9.15 -0.29 22.25
CA GLY A 80 8.38 0.14 21.07
C GLY A 80 9.24 0.38 19.81
N TYR A 81 10.56 0.50 19.95
CA TYR A 81 11.51 0.44 18.83
C TYR A 81 11.48 -0.88 18.05
N LEU A 82 11.26 -2.01 18.74
CA LEU A 82 11.09 -3.32 18.11
C LEU A 82 9.83 -3.34 17.23
N ASN A 83 8.75 -2.72 17.71
CA ASN A 83 7.49 -2.64 16.98
C ASN A 83 7.62 -1.81 15.69
N ILE A 84 8.48 -0.78 15.68
CA ILE A 84 8.85 -0.05 14.46
C ILE A 84 9.55 -0.99 13.46
N ILE A 85 10.56 -1.76 13.90
CA ILE A 85 11.28 -2.70 13.02
C ILE A 85 10.33 -3.75 12.44
N ILE A 86 9.43 -4.28 13.26
CA ILE A 86 8.41 -5.25 12.82
C ILE A 86 7.48 -4.61 11.77
N GLY A 87 7.00 -3.38 12.00
CA GLY A 87 6.16 -2.65 11.04
C GLY A 87 6.86 -2.40 9.70
N THR A 88 8.14 -2.02 9.75
CA THR A 88 9.00 -1.86 8.58
C THR A 88 9.13 -3.18 7.82
N ALA A 89 9.44 -4.29 8.51
CA ALA A 89 9.63 -5.60 7.89
C ALA A 89 8.34 -6.15 7.25
N ILE A 90 7.21 -6.06 7.95
CA ILE A 90 5.91 -6.49 7.40
C ILE A 90 5.59 -5.67 6.14
N THR A 91 5.80 -4.36 6.19
CA THR A 91 5.51 -3.49 5.06
C THR A 91 6.48 -3.70 3.90
N PHE A 92 7.74 -4.03 4.19
CA PHE A 92 8.70 -4.42 3.17
C PHE A 92 8.24 -5.68 2.42
N CYS A 93 7.76 -6.70 3.14
CA CYS A 93 7.23 -7.93 2.54
C CYS A 93 5.95 -7.71 1.74
N VAL A 94 5.03 -6.89 2.26
CA VAL A 94 3.72 -6.63 1.64
C VAL A 94 3.78 -5.51 0.59
N HIS A 95 4.85 -4.71 0.59
CA HIS A 95 5.06 -3.54 -0.27
C HIS A 95 3.99 -2.43 -0.13
N SER A 96 3.14 -2.48 0.89
CA SER A 96 2.03 -1.55 1.06
C SER A 96 1.73 -1.25 2.53
N SER A 97 1.99 -0.02 2.97
CA SER A 97 1.68 0.42 4.34
C SER A 97 0.18 0.58 4.59
N THR A 98 -0.62 0.82 3.54
CA THR A 98 -2.07 0.96 3.66
C THR A 98 -2.73 -0.38 3.98
N VAL A 99 -2.24 -1.49 3.41
CA VAL A 99 -2.70 -2.85 3.76
C VAL A 99 -2.38 -3.16 5.22
N VAL A 100 -1.18 -2.82 5.69
CA VAL A 100 -0.76 -3.02 7.09
C VAL A 100 -1.64 -2.20 8.03
N THR A 101 -1.80 -0.90 7.77
CA THR A 101 -2.59 0.01 8.61
C THR A 101 -4.09 -0.33 8.60
N SER A 102 -4.63 -0.70 7.43
CA SER A 102 -6.04 -1.13 7.28
C SER A 102 -6.34 -2.43 8.01
N THR A 103 -5.32 -3.26 8.26
CA THR A 103 -5.47 -4.49 9.03
C THR A 103 -5.36 -4.24 10.53
N LEU A 104 -4.45 -3.35 10.94
CA LEU A 104 -4.27 -3.00 12.36
C LEU A 104 -5.44 -2.21 12.94
N THR A 105 -6.06 -1.34 12.14
CA THR A 105 -7.21 -0.49 12.55
C THR A 105 -8.38 -1.30 13.12
N PRO A 106 -8.93 -2.32 12.44
CA PRO A 106 -10.00 -3.15 12.99
C PRO A 106 -9.53 -4.00 14.19
N MET A 107 -8.26 -4.42 14.23
CA MET A 107 -7.71 -5.16 15.38
C MET A 107 -7.64 -4.29 16.64
N ALA A 108 -7.33 -3.00 16.49
CA ALA A 108 -7.39 -2.02 17.57
C ALA A 108 -8.83 -1.79 18.03
N GLY A 109 -9.77 -1.63 17.09
CA GLY A 109 -11.20 -1.45 17.38
C GLY A 109 -11.85 -2.65 18.09
N LEU A 110 -11.33 -3.86 17.87
CA LEU A 110 -11.75 -5.08 18.56
C LEU A 110 -11.03 -5.32 19.90
N GLY A 111 -10.11 -4.42 20.32
CA GLY A 111 -9.34 -4.56 21.56
C GLY A 111 -8.28 -5.66 21.54
N LEU A 112 -7.97 -6.23 20.37
CA LEU A 112 -7.00 -7.31 20.21
C LEU A 112 -5.56 -6.79 20.38
N VAL A 113 -5.30 -5.55 19.96
CA VAL A 113 -4.01 -4.83 20.05
C VAL A 113 -4.28 -3.45 20.66
N SER A 114 -3.45 -2.99 21.60
CA SER A 114 -3.61 -1.65 22.18
C SER A 114 -3.15 -0.56 21.21
N LEU A 115 -3.70 0.65 21.33
CA LEU A 115 -3.31 1.80 20.50
C LEU A 115 -1.82 2.10 20.63
N GLU A 116 -1.27 1.95 21.84
CA GLU A 116 0.17 2.10 22.16
C GLU A 116 1.05 1.11 21.39
N GLN A 117 0.53 -0.07 21.04
CA GLN A 117 1.24 -1.06 20.24
C GLN A 117 1.07 -0.81 18.73
N VAL A 118 -0.10 -0.32 18.30
CA VAL A 118 -0.38 -0.03 16.89
C VAL A 118 0.44 1.16 16.39
N TYR A 119 0.57 2.21 17.20
CA TYR A 119 1.29 3.43 16.84
C TYR A 119 2.72 3.21 16.29
N PRO A 120 3.64 2.52 17.01
CA PRO A 120 4.98 2.27 16.50
C PRO A 120 4.99 1.36 15.27
N ILE A 121 4.03 0.44 15.11
CA ILE A 121 3.94 -0.42 13.93
C ILE A 121 3.56 0.40 12.69
N VAL A 122 2.62 1.34 12.82
CA VAL A 122 2.23 2.24 11.71
C VAL A 122 3.37 3.17 11.32
N ILE A 123 4.11 3.68 12.31
CA ILE A 123 5.32 4.46 12.05
C ILE A 123 6.36 3.63 11.27
N GLY A 124 6.63 2.40 11.70
CA GLY A 124 7.50 1.48 10.98
C GLY A 124 6.99 1.16 9.58
N ALA A 125 5.68 1.02 9.40
CA ALA A 125 5.10 0.77 8.09
C ALA A 125 5.37 1.90 7.10
N ASN A 126 5.31 3.16 7.54
CA ASN A 126 5.65 4.32 6.71
C ASN A 126 7.14 4.36 6.36
N LEU A 127 8.02 3.89 7.26
CA LEU A 127 9.44 3.72 6.92
C LEU A 127 9.62 2.60 5.89
N GLY A 128 8.90 1.48 6.02
CA GLY A 128 8.99 0.33 5.12
C GLY A 128 8.70 0.68 3.66
N THR A 129 7.71 1.53 3.38
CA THR A 129 7.40 1.95 1.99
C THR A 129 8.53 2.76 1.36
N THR A 130 9.26 3.56 2.14
CA THR A 130 10.42 4.30 1.63
C THR A 130 11.58 3.37 1.29
N VAL A 131 11.76 2.27 2.04
CA VAL A 131 12.77 1.25 1.73
C VAL A 131 12.44 0.57 0.40
N THR A 132 11.18 0.22 0.16
CA THR A 132 10.81 -0.42 -1.11
C THR A 132 10.87 0.55 -2.29
N ALA A 133 10.50 1.83 -2.10
CA ALA A 133 10.70 2.87 -3.10
C ALA A 133 12.19 3.07 -3.44
N MET A 134 13.07 2.98 -2.44
CA MET A 134 14.51 3.05 -2.64
C MET A 134 15.03 1.89 -3.50
N LEU A 135 14.60 0.66 -3.22
CA LEU A 135 14.94 -0.49 -4.07
C LEU A 135 14.40 -0.34 -5.50
N ALA A 136 13.16 0.10 -5.66
CA ALA A 136 12.55 0.32 -6.99
C ALA A 136 13.29 1.41 -7.79
N SER A 137 13.72 2.48 -7.12
CA SER A 137 14.52 3.55 -7.74
C SER A 137 15.90 3.06 -8.18
N TRP A 138 16.53 2.19 -7.37
CA TRP A 138 17.81 1.58 -7.69
C TRP A 138 17.75 0.70 -8.93
N VAL A 139 16.69 -0.12 -9.03
CA VAL A 139 16.43 -0.96 -10.20
C VAL A 139 16.13 -0.13 -11.45
N SER A 140 15.47 1.02 -11.30
CA SER A 140 15.14 1.91 -12.43
C SER A 140 16.36 2.63 -13.02
N GLY A 141 17.45 2.79 -12.25
CA GLY A 141 18.71 3.40 -12.71
C GLY A 141 18.62 4.89 -13.05
N GLN A 142 17.48 5.55 -12.81
CA GLN A 142 17.27 6.97 -13.04
C GLN A 142 17.73 7.79 -11.83
N SER A 143 18.61 8.76 -12.04
CA SER A 143 19.13 9.65 -11.00
C SER A 143 18.02 10.37 -10.23
N ASP A 144 16.99 10.81 -10.94
CA ASP A 144 15.89 11.60 -10.38
C ASP A 144 15.02 10.74 -9.45
N ALA A 145 14.77 9.49 -9.83
CA ALA A 145 14.02 8.54 -9.01
C ALA A 145 14.74 8.20 -7.70
N VAL A 146 16.07 8.02 -7.76
CA VAL A 146 16.90 7.74 -6.57
C VAL A 146 16.95 8.95 -5.64
N ALA A 147 17.08 10.17 -6.18
CA ALA A 147 17.07 11.39 -5.39
C ALA A 147 15.74 11.56 -4.63
N ILE A 148 14.61 11.37 -5.31
CA ILE A 148 13.27 11.45 -4.70
C ILE A 148 13.12 10.38 -3.60
N ALA A 149 13.50 9.12 -3.88
CA ALA A 149 13.42 8.05 -2.91
C ALA A 149 14.28 8.32 -1.66
N LEU A 150 15.49 8.88 -1.83
CA LEU A 150 16.35 9.29 -0.73
C LEU A 150 15.74 10.40 0.12
N VAL A 151 15.17 11.44 -0.49
CA VAL A 151 14.48 12.51 0.26
C VAL A 151 13.34 11.94 1.09
N HIS A 152 12.51 11.06 0.52
CA HIS A 152 11.42 10.41 1.24
C HIS A 152 11.91 9.52 2.40
N PHE A 153 12.98 8.76 2.19
CA PHE A 153 13.60 7.92 3.22
C PHE A 153 14.14 8.77 4.38
N TRP A 154 14.94 9.79 4.07
CA TRP A 154 15.52 10.66 5.08
C TRP A 154 14.45 11.45 5.83
N PHE A 155 13.43 11.97 5.15
CA PHE A 155 12.32 12.66 5.80
C PHE A 155 11.59 11.77 6.81
N ASN A 156 11.26 10.53 6.44
CA ASN A 156 10.61 9.59 7.36
C ASN A 156 11.54 9.19 8.50
N MET A 157 12.82 8.88 8.23
CA MET A 157 13.76 8.47 9.27
C MET A 157 14.03 9.59 10.29
N TRP A 158 14.24 10.82 9.83
CA TRP A 158 14.40 11.98 10.72
C TRP A 158 13.11 12.31 11.48
N GLY A 159 11.95 12.18 10.84
CA GLY A 159 10.66 12.32 11.51
C GLY A 159 10.50 11.32 12.66
N ILE A 160 10.89 10.06 12.46
CA ILE A 160 10.87 9.05 13.52
C ILE A 160 11.83 9.40 14.64
N LEU A 161 13.07 9.77 14.32
CA LEU A 161 14.08 10.12 15.33
C LEU A 161 13.71 11.39 16.11
N LEU A 162 12.97 12.32 15.53
CA LEU A 162 12.58 13.56 16.20
C LEU A 162 11.30 13.40 17.03
N PHE A 163 10.27 12.75 16.48
CA PHE A 163 8.95 12.67 17.11
C PHE A 163 8.75 11.42 17.98
N TYR A 164 9.40 10.30 17.70
CA TYR A 164 9.18 9.07 18.47
C TYR A 164 9.80 9.07 19.88
N PRO A 165 11.00 9.65 20.11
CA PRO A 165 11.59 9.72 21.45
C PRO A 165 10.90 10.71 22.40
N VAL A 166 10.14 11.66 21.85
CA VAL A 166 9.46 12.69 22.64
C VAL A 166 8.25 12.03 23.35
N PRO A 167 8.19 12.00 24.69
CA PRO A 167 7.15 11.27 25.42
C PRO A 167 5.74 11.82 25.20
N MET A 168 5.63 13.08 24.77
CA MET A 168 4.37 13.78 24.52
C MET A 168 3.70 13.36 23.21
N THR A 169 4.44 12.70 22.32
CA THR A 169 4.00 12.23 21.00
C THR A 169 4.00 10.70 20.89
N ARG A 170 4.12 9.98 22.02
CA ARG A 170 4.04 8.53 22.13
C ARG A 170 2.74 8.12 22.83
#